data_AF-A0A949ZFL7-F1
#
_entry.id   AF-A0A949ZFL7-F1
#
_cell.length_a   1.000
_cell.length_b   1.000
_cell.length_c   1.000
_cell.angle_alpha   90.00
_cell.angle_beta   90.00
_cell.angle_gamma   90.00
#
_symmetry.space_group_name_H-M   'P 1'
#
loop_
_entity.id
_entity.type
_entity.pdbx_description
1 polymer ?
#
loop_
_entity_poly.entity_id
_entity_poly.type
_entity_poly.pdbx_seq_one_letter_code
_entity_poly.pdbx_strand_id
1 'polypeptide(L)'
;LRDSGVFGISLGCEPRRTQAAMRAAVAELHRLADELVGEEELRKAREYAKGRLLLQLESTSALCEYAGQQLLLTGAILTPAEVVALLDAITAEDIRAAARSTIGAGLRAVVVGPFRGEQRFESTLN
;
A
#
# COMPACT_ATOMS: atom_id res chain seq x y z
N LEU A 1 -14.88 3.88 -10.64
CA LEU A 1 -13.61 3.61 -9.91
C LEU A 1 -13.03 4.84 -9.21
N ARG A 2 -13.58 6.07 -9.37
CA ARG A 2 -13.04 7.28 -8.71
C ARG A 2 -13.19 7.28 -7.17
N ASP A 3 -14.08 6.45 -6.61
CA ASP A 3 -14.43 6.49 -5.17
C ASP A 3 -14.06 5.20 -4.40
N SER A 4 -13.19 4.35 -4.96
CA SER A 4 -12.85 3.06 -4.34
C SER A 4 -11.39 2.69 -4.57
N GLY A 5 -10.75 2.11 -3.55
CA GLY A 5 -9.38 1.60 -3.63
C GLY A 5 -9.23 0.27 -2.89
N VAL A 6 -8.10 -0.40 -3.12
CA VAL A 6 -7.67 -1.59 -2.39
C VAL A 6 -6.24 -1.37 -1.92
N PHE A 7 -5.99 -1.68 -0.65
CA PHE A 7 -4.67 -1.71 -0.04
C PHE A 7 -4.51 -3.07 0.65
N GLY A 8 -3.34 -3.69 0.50
CA GLY A 8 -3.08 -5.00 1.10
C GLY A 8 -1.75 -5.60 0.67
N ILE A 9 -1.49 -6.79 1.19
CA ILE A 9 -0.26 -7.55 0.95
C ILE A 9 -0.56 -8.67 -0.04
N SER A 10 0.27 -8.79 -1.07
CA SER A 10 0.30 -9.94 -1.96
C SER A 10 1.56 -10.75 -1.70
N LEU A 11 1.42 -12.07 -1.49
CA LEU A 11 2.55 -12.96 -1.18
C LEU A 11 2.34 -14.35 -1.79
N GLY A 12 3.46 -15.01 -2.11
CA GLY A 12 3.52 -16.43 -2.47
C GLY A 12 4.27 -17.23 -1.42
N CYS A 13 3.82 -18.44 -1.11
CA CYS A 13 4.47 -19.31 -0.14
C CYS A 13 4.19 -20.79 -0.41
N GLU A 14 4.97 -21.67 0.21
CA GLU A 14 4.69 -23.11 0.21
C GLU A 14 3.31 -23.41 0.82
N PRO A 15 2.52 -24.35 0.25
CA PRO A 15 1.16 -24.64 0.75
C PRO A 15 1.08 -25.00 2.24
N ARG A 16 2.14 -25.59 2.80
CA ARG A 16 2.20 -25.94 4.22
C ARG A 16 2.33 -24.70 5.13
N ARG A 17 2.89 -23.60 4.62
CA ARG A 17 3.17 -22.36 5.36
C ARG A 17 2.11 -21.29 5.19
N THR A 18 1.11 -21.48 4.34
CA THR A 18 0.09 -20.48 3.99
C THR A 18 -0.58 -19.82 5.20
N GLN A 19 -0.96 -20.61 6.20
CA GLN A 19 -1.61 -20.05 7.39
C GLN A 19 -0.66 -19.20 8.25
N ALA A 20 0.63 -19.57 8.32
CA ALA A 20 1.63 -18.78 9.02
C ALA A 20 1.96 -17.49 8.26
N ALA A 21 2.08 -17.56 6.94
CA ALA A 21 2.31 -16.39 6.09
C ALA A 21 1.13 -15.40 6.15
N MET A 22 -0.10 -15.91 6.11
CA MET A 22 -1.31 -15.11 6.25
C MET A 22 -1.38 -14.42 7.62
N ARG A 23 -1.11 -15.14 8.72
CA ARG A 23 -1.03 -14.53 10.06
C ARG A 23 0.02 -13.44 10.14
N ALA A 24 1.20 -13.65 9.56
CA ALA A 24 2.25 -12.63 9.53
C ALA A 24 1.78 -11.39 8.76
N ALA A 25 1.16 -11.55 7.59
CA ALA A 25 0.63 -10.44 6.82
C ALA A 25 -0.46 -9.64 7.58
N VAL A 26 -1.40 -10.34 8.23
CA VAL A 26 -2.45 -9.70 9.03
C VAL A 26 -1.86 -8.98 10.25
N ALA A 27 -0.89 -9.59 10.94
CA ALA A 27 -0.21 -8.95 12.06
C ALA A 27 0.52 -7.67 11.64
N GLU A 28 1.19 -7.67 10.49
CA GLU A 28 1.88 -6.50 9.95
C GLU A 28 0.91 -5.38 9.54
N LEU A 29 -0.24 -5.73 8.97
CA LEU A 29 -1.30 -4.76 8.69
C LEU A 29 -1.80 -4.11 9.99
N HIS A 30 -2.14 -4.90 11.02
CA HIS A 30 -2.56 -4.36 12.31
C HIS A 30 -1.47 -3.52 12.97
N ARG A 31 -0.21 -3.95 12.91
CA ARG A 31 0.94 -3.18 13.43
C ARG A 31 1.01 -1.78 12.83
N LEU A 32 0.74 -1.63 11.53
CA LEU A 32 0.72 -0.33 10.86
C LEU A 32 -0.40 0.60 11.37
N ALA A 33 -1.51 0.03 11.87
CA ALA A 33 -2.63 0.79 12.45
C ALA A 33 -2.46 1.07 13.95
N ASP A 34 -1.74 0.20 14.67
CA ASP A 34 -1.62 0.25 16.12
C ASP A 34 -0.37 1.02 16.57
N GLU A 35 0.75 0.85 15.87
CA GLU A 35 2.06 1.41 16.19
C GLU A 35 2.42 2.56 15.25
N LEU A 36 3.29 3.47 15.72
CA LEU A 36 3.87 4.49 14.86
C LEU A 36 5.06 3.90 14.10
N VAL A 37 5.13 4.16 12.80
CA VAL A 37 6.30 3.80 11.98
C VAL A 37 7.52 4.56 12.50
N GLY A 38 8.63 3.86 12.67
CA GLY A 38 9.88 4.47 13.12
C GLY A 38 10.40 5.51 12.12
N GLU A 39 11.06 6.56 12.63
CA GLU A 39 11.55 7.68 11.81
C GLU A 39 12.45 7.22 10.65
N GLU A 40 13.36 6.28 10.91
CA GLU A 40 14.29 5.77 9.89
C GLU A 40 13.58 4.93 8.82
N GLU A 41 12.55 4.18 9.20
CA GLU A 41 11.75 3.40 8.24
C GLU A 41 10.89 4.33 7.38
N LEU A 42 10.23 5.32 8.00
CA LEU A 42 9.45 6.32 7.29
C LEU A 42 10.33 7.13 6.32
N ARG A 43 11.53 7.53 6.75
CA ARG A 43 12.51 8.21 5.89
C ARG A 43 12.86 7.34 4.69
N LYS A 44 13.19 6.07 4.90
CA LYS A 44 13.49 5.13 3.79
C LYS A 44 12.31 4.97 2.84
N ALA A 45 11.09 4.85 3.35
CA ALA A 45 9.90 4.71 2.54
C ALA A 45 9.66 5.95 1.67
N ARG A 46 9.83 7.16 2.22
CA ARG A 46 9.75 8.41 1.45
C ARG A 46 10.81 8.49 0.36
N GLU A 47 12.08 8.21 0.69
CA GLU A 47 13.15 8.21 -0.32
C GLU A 47 12.90 7.18 -1.43
N TYR A 48 12.41 5.99 -1.07
CA TYR A 48 12.03 4.96 -2.04
C TYR A 48 10.91 5.45 -2.98
N ALA A 49 9.86 6.06 -2.43
CA ALA A 49 8.74 6.58 -3.21
C ALA A 49 9.18 7.72 -4.16
N LYS A 50 10.03 8.65 -3.68
CA LYS A 50 10.59 9.73 -4.49
C LYS A 50 11.47 9.20 -5.62
N GLY A 51 12.36 8.25 -5.32
CA GLY A 51 13.21 7.61 -6.32
C GLY A 51 12.40 6.91 -7.40
N ARG A 52 11.37 6.14 -7.01
CA ARG A 52 10.44 5.48 -7.94
C ARG A 52 9.73 6.49 -8.86
N LEU A 53 9.21 7.58 -8.31
CA LEU A 53 8.54 8.63 -9.08
C LEU A 53 9.47 9.19 -10.17
N LEU A 54 10.70 9.57 -9.81
CA LEU A 54 11.63 10.18 -10.75
C LEU A 54 12.06 9.21 -11.86
N LEU A 55 12.34 7.95 -11.50
CA LEU A 55 12.68 6.89 -12.47
C LEU A 55 11.53 6.60 -13.45
N GLN A 56 10.26 6.77 -13.03
CA GLN A 56 9.11 6.57 -13.92
C GLN A 56 8.95 7.70 -14.96
N LEU A 57 9.62 8.84 -14.79
CA LEU A 57 9.41 10.04 -15.60
C LEU A 57 10.57 10.33 -16.58
N GLU A 58 11.37 9.32 -16.92
CA GLU A 58 12.59 9.48 -17.74
C GLU A 58 12.33 9.70 -19.24
N SER A 59 11.14 9.38 -19.74
CA SER A 59 10.79 9.54 -21.16
C SER A 59 9.67 10.56 -21.36
N THR A 60 9.67 11.24 -22.50
CA THR A 60 8.61 12.17 -22.88
C THR A 60 7.23 11.51 -22.88
N SER A 61 7.14 10.26 -23.34
CA SER A 61 5.88 9.50 -23.31
C SER A 61 5.38 9.27 -21.89
N ALA A 62 6.27 8.95 -20.94
CA ALA A 62 5.91 8.77 -19.55
C ALA A 62 5.48 10.08 -18.88
N LEU A 63 6.12 11.22 -19.22
CA LEU A 63 5.70 12.55 -18.77
C LEU A 63 4.29 12.89 -19.29
N CYS A 64 4.01 12.62 -20.57
CA CYS A 64 2.69 12.82 -21.16
C CYS A 64 1.62 11.94 -20.51
N GLU A 65 1.94 10.66 -20.25
CA GLU A 65 1.02 9.73 -19.57
C GLU A 65 0.74 10.18 -18.14
N TYR A 66 1.77 10.57 -17.39
CA TYR A 66 1.64 11.11 -16.04
C TYR A 66 0.71 12.33 -15.99
N ALA A 67 0.96 13.33 -16.84
CA ALA A 67 0.15 14.54 -16.92
C ALA A 67 -1.30 14.23 -17.36
N GLY A 68 -1.48 13.36 -18.36
CA GLY A 68 -2.79 12.96 -18.86
C GLY A 68 -3.61 12.21 -17.81
N GLN A 69 -3.02 11.25 -17.11
CA GLN A 69 -3.69 10.50 -16.04
C GLN A 69 -4.14 11.42 -14.90
N GLN A 70 -3.28 12.33 -14.45
CA GLN A 70 -3.64 13.27 -13.40
C GLN A 70 -4.79 14.19 -13.84
N LEU A 71 -4.68 14.82 -15.01
CA LEU A 71 -5.73 15.70 -15.52
C LEU A 71 -7.08 14.97 -15.66
N LEU A 72 -7.08 13.72 -16.12
CA LEU A 72 -8.28 12.89 -16.26
C LEU A 72 -8.89 12.46 -14.92
N LEU A 73 -8.08 12.26 -13.87
CA LEU A 73 -8.54 11.75 -12.58
C LEU A 73 -8.88 12.86 -11.59
N THR A 74 -8.06 13.91 -11.51
CA THR A 74 -8.12 14.96 -10.49
C THR A 74 -8.43 16.35 -11.06
N GLY A 75 -8.33 16.54 -12.38
CA GLY A 75 -8.53 17.84 -13.03
C GLY A 75 -7.35 18.82 -12.88
N ALA A 76 -6.25 18.38 -12.26
CA ALA A 76 -5.04 19.19 -12.07
C ALA A 76 -3.79 18.35 -12.32
N ILE A 77 -2.70 19.00 -12.74
CA ILE A 77 -1.39 18.37 -12.91
C ILE A 77 -0.49 18.90 -11.80
N LEU A 78 -0.01 18.00 -10.95
CA LEU A 78 1.05 18.28 -10.00
C LEU A 78 2.39 18.05 -10.67
N THR A 79 3.31 18.98 -10.51
CA THR A 79 4.70 18.79 -10.91
C THR A 79 5.36 17.71 -10.05
N PRO A 80 6.41 17.04 -10.55
CA PRO A 80 7.17 16.08 -9.74
C PRO A 80 7.71 16.69 -8.45
N ALA A 81 8.10 17.97 -8.48
CA ALA A 81 8.57 18.70 -7.30
C ALA A 81 7.46 18.88 -6.24
N GLU A 82 6.22 19.18 -6.66
CA GLU A 82 5.08 19.27 -5.75
C GLU A 82 4.75 17.91 -5.12
N VAL A 83 4.78 16.83 -5.89
CA VAL A 83 4.56 15.48 -5.35
C VAL A 83 5.67 15.08 -4.37
N VAL A 84 6.92 15.43 -4.66
CA VAL A 84 8.05 15.24 -3.72
C VAL A 84 7.80 15.99 -2.41
N ALA A 85 7.37 17.25 -2.47
CA ALA A 85 7.06 18.03 -1.28
C ALA A 85 5.91 17.42 -0.45
N LEU A 86 4.88 16.89 -1.12
CA LEU A 86 3.78 16.17 -0.46
C LEU A 86 4.30 14.89 0.22
N LEU A 87 5.19 14.14 -0.43
CA LEU A 87 5.81 12.95 0.17
C LEU A 87 6.64 13.31 1.40
N ASP A 88 7.44 14.38 1.35
CA ASP A 88 8.28 14.84 2.46
C ASP A 88 7.47 15.33 3.66
N ALA A 89 6.26 15.84 3.43
CA ALA A 89 5.36 16.30 4.49
C ALA A 89 4.68 15.17 5.29
N ILE A 90 4.68 13.92 4.78
CA ILE A 90 4.00 12.79 5.42
C ILE A 90 4.65 12.46 6.77
N THR A 91 3.83 12.41 7.82
CA THR A 91 4.26 12.00 9.17
C THR A 91 3.88 10.55 9.50
N ALA A 92 4.43 10.02 10.60
CA ALA A 92 4.06 8.69 11.08
C ALA A 92 2.59 8.62 11.54
N GLU A 93 2.06 9.73 12.04
CA GLU A 93 0.65 9.87 12.41
C GLU A 93 -0.27 9.79 11.19
N ASP A 94 0.11 10.40 10.06
CA ASP A 94 -0.66 10.31 8.81
C ASP A 94 -0.76 8.86 8.33
N ILE A 95 0.36 8.13 8.37
CA ILE A 95 0.40 6.71 8.03
C ILE A 95 -0.53 5.90 8.94
N ARG A 96 -0.43 6.10 10.26
CA ARG A 96 -1.28 5.39 11.23
C ARG A 96 -2.75 5.73 11.04
N ALA A 97 -3.08 6.99 10.76
CA ALA A 97 -4.45 7.41 10.50
C ALA A 97 -5.03 6.76 9.24
N ALA A 98 -4.26 6.75 8.14
CA ALA A 98 -4.63 6.07 6.90
C ALA A 98 -4.79 4.56 7.10
N ALA A 99 -3.87 3.93 7.83
CA ALA A 99 -3.92 2.52 8.17
C ALA A 99 -5.16 2.18 8.99
N ARG A 100 -5.48 2.95 10.05
CA ARG A 100 -6.71 2.75 10.84
C ARG A 100 -7.98 2.89 10.01
N SER A 101 -8.06 3.90 9.15
CA SER A 101 -9.22 4.09 8.27
C SER A 101 -9.41 2.96 7.28
N THR A 102 -8.32 2.37 6.79
CA THR A 102 -8.36 1.37 5.72
C THR A 102 -8.51 -0.05 6.27
N ILE A 103 -7.73 -0.39 7.30
CA ILE A 103 -7.67 -1.72 7.92
C ILE A 103 -8.84 -1.91 8.89
N GLY A 104 -9.25 -0.85 9.59
CA GLY A 104 -10.40 -0.87 10.50
C GLY A 104 -11.75 -1.12 9.79
N ALA A 105 -11.81 -1.00 8.46
CA ALA A 105 -12.99 -1.36 7.67
C ALA A 105 -13.18 -2.88 7.48
N GLY A 106 -12.24 -3.69 7.97
CA GLY A 106 -12.25 -5.14 7.88
C GLY A 106 -11.35 -5.67 6.76
N LEU A 107 -10.74 -6.82 7.01
CA LEU A 107 -9.82 -7.46 6.07
C LEU A 107 -10.55 -8.46 5.15
N ARG A 108 -10.11 -8.52 3.90
CA ARG A 108 -10.51 -9.55 2.94
C ARG A 108 -9.28 -10.25 2.40
N ALA A 109 -9.36 -11.56 2.23
CA ALA A 109 -8.28 -12.35 1.66
C ALA A 109 -8.76 -13.18 0.47
N VAL A 110 -7.85 -13.36 -0.48
CA VAL A 110 -7.99 -14.30 -1.60
C VAL A 110 -6.81 -15.26 -1.53
N VAL A 111 -7.10 -16.55 -1.48
CA VAL A 111 -6.09 -17.61 -1.40
C VAL A 111 -6.26 -18.55 -2.59
N VAL A 112 -5.18 -18.73 -3.35
CA VAL A 112 -5.16 -19.63 -4.50
C VAL A 112 -4.13 -20.73 -4.23
N GLY A 113 -4.55 -21.99 -4.31
CA GLY A 113 -3.67 -23.15 -4.10
C GLY A 113 -4.43 -24.46 -3.89
N PRO A 114 -3.71 -25.57 -3.65
CA PRO A 114 -4.29 -26.91 -3.54
C PRO A 114 -4.93 -27.13 -2.16
N PHE A 115 -5.92 -26.31 -1.80
CA PHE A 115 -6.62 -26.35 -0.51
C PHE A 115 -8.06 -26.85 -0.66
N ARG A 116 -8.57 -27.52 0.38
CA ARG A 116 -9.97 -27.90 0.49
C ARG A 116 -10.58 -27.20 1.71
N GLY A 117 -11.67 -26.45 1.48
CA GLY A 117 -12.39 -25.72 2.53
C GLY A 117 -11.73 -24.39 2.93
N GLU A 118 -12.57 -23.40 3.21
CA GLU A 118 -12.18 -22.05 3.61
C GLU A 118 -11.98 -21.87 5.13
N GLN A 119 -12.57 -22.75 5.95
CA GLN A 119 -12.59 -22.64 7.42
C GLN A 119 -11.19 -22.56 8.05
N ARG A 120 -10.17 -23.12 7.39
CA ARG A 120 -8.77 -23.06 7.85
C ARG A 120 -8.22 -21.62 7.89
N PHE A 121 -8.76 -20.71 7.09
CA PHE A 121 -8.26 -19.36 6.91
C PHE A 121 -9.15 -18.28 7.56
N GLU A 122 -10.41 -18.61 7.89
CA GLU A 122 -11.33 -17.68 8.58
C GLU A 122 -10.75 -17.19 9.91
N SER A 123 -10.20 -18.11 10.70
CA SER A 123 -9.58 -17.79 12.00
C SER A 123 -8.37 -16.85 11.93
N THR A 124 -7.82 -16.59 10.74
CA THR A 124 -6.64 -15.74 10.55
C THR A 124 -6.96 -14.32 10.12
N LEU A 125 -8.22 -14.00 9.83
CA LEU A 125 -8.66 -12.64 9.47
C LEU A 125 -9.17 -11.82 10.67
N ASN A 126 -9.38 -12.47 11.82
CA ASN A 126 -9.80 -11.83 13.07
C ASN A 126 -8.59 -11.39 13.90
#